data_AF-A0A2X3JCJ1-F1
#
_entry.id   AF-A0A2X3JCJ1-F1
#
_cell.length_a   1.000
_cell.length_b   1.000
_cell.length_c   1.000
_cell.angle_alpha   90.00
_cell.angle_beta   90.00
_cell.angle_gamma   90.00
#
_symmetry.space_group_name_H-M   'P 1'
#
loop_
_entity.id
_entity.type
_entity.pdbx_description
1 polymer ?
#
loop_
_entity_poly.entity_id
_entity_poly.type
_entity_poly.pdbx_seq_one_letter_code
_entity_poly.pdbx_strand_id
1 'polypeptide(L)'
;MPTRQQARGDKPMIIPLGGATALGALGYVRAVEEMDAQLRAAGESAPDIIVAPTGSGGTLAGLYVGARRYWPKTKIIGVSVSAKADWFQTRISAMADDCARLLDWDQSWQPQDIWIGRRLRRQRLRRPF
;
A
#
# COMPACT_ATOMS: atom_id res chain seq x y z
N MET A 1 -5.78 13.58 26.93
CA MET A 1 -4.60 14.18 27.59
C MET A 1 -3.68 14.75 26.52
N PRO A 2 -3.28 16.04 26.58
CA PRO A 2 -2.31 16.60 25.64
C PRO A 2 -0.95 15.89 25.76
N THR A 3 -0.22 15.78 24.65
CA THR A 3 1.15 15.23 24.68
C THR A 3 2.08 16.15 25.46
N ARG A 4 3.21 15.64 25.97
CA ARG A 4 4.22 16.43 26.68
C ARG A 4 4.71 17.64 25.87
N GLN A 5 4.73 17.52 24.54
CA GLN A 5 5.07 18.57 23.58
C GLN A 5 3.96 19.65 23.53
N GLN A 6 2.69 19.24 23.41
CA GLN A 6 1.55 20.17 23.45
C GLN A 6 1.46 20.93 24.78
N ALA A 7 1.78 20.28 25.90
CA ALA A 7 1.82 20.91 27.22
C ALA A 7 2.92 22.00 27.33
N ARG A 8 3.92 22.00 26.44
CA ARG A 8 4.97 23.03 26.35
C ARG A 8 4.63 24.16 25.37
N GLY A 9 3.46 24.12 24.72
CA GLY A 9 3.07 25.08 23.69
C GLY A 9 3.50 24.69 22.26
N ASP A 10 4.13 23.53 22.09
CA ASP A 10 4.55 23.05 20.77
C ASP A 10 3.37 22.52 19.95
N LYS A 11 3.51 22.51 18.62
CA LYS A 11 2.54 21.93 17.66
C LYS A 11 3.11 20.67 17.00
N PRO A 12 3.21 19.54 17.72
CA PRO A 12 3.80 18.32 17.18
C PRO A 12 2.89 17.67 16.13
N MET A 13 3.50 17.17 15.06
CA MET A 13 2.85 16.30 14.08
C MET A 13 3.15 14.83 14.43
N ILE A 14 2.10 14.01 14.59
CA ILE A 14 2.27 12.58 14.86
C ILE A 14 2.45 11.86 13.53
N ILE A 15 3.63 11.27 13.34
CA ILE A 15 3.88 10.33 12.25
C ILE A 15 3.71 8.92 12.81
N PRO A 16 2.70 8.15 12.37
CA PRO A 16 2.45 6.82 12.90
C PRO A 16 3.54 5.83 12.48
N LEU A 17 3.52 4.64 13.08
CA LEU A 17 4.46 3.56 12.76
C LEU A 17 4.59 3.35 11.24
N GLY A 18 5.82 3.46 10.74
CA GLY A 18 6.16 3.30 9.33
C GLY A 18 5.55 4.36 8.41
N GLY A 19 5.14 5.53 8.93
CA GLY A 19 4.53 6.61 8.14
C GLY A 19 3.20 6.23 7.48
N ALA A 20 2.59 5.12 7.89
CA ALA A 20 1.42 4.54 7.23
C ALA A 20 0.17 5.38 7.50
N THR A 21 -0.04 6.34 6.61
CA THR A 21 -1.19 7.22 6.48
C THR A 21 -1.56 7.26 5.00
N ALA A 22 -2.77 7.72 4.68
CA ALA A 22 -3.17 7.94 3.29
C ALA A 22 -2.20 8.90 2.57
N LEU A 23 -1.84 10.02 3.21
CA LEU A 23 -0.86 10.97 2.67
C LEU A 23 0.52 10.32 2.44
N GLY A 24 1.01 9.52 3.40
CA GLY A 24 2.27 8.82 3.26
C GLY A 24 2.26 7.77 2.15
N ALA A 25 1.14 7.07 1.96
CA ALA A 25 0.96 6.09 0.91
C ALA A 25 0.94 6.70 -0.51
N LEU A 26 0.60 7.99 -0.66
CA LEU A 26 0.75 8.70 -1.95
C LEU A 26 2.19 8.68 -2.48
N GLY A 27 3.19 8.56 -1.62
CA GLY A 27 4.58 8.36 -2.05
C GLY A 27 4.76 7.11 -2.90
N TYR A 28 4.04 6.03 -2.59
CA TYR A 28 4.07 4.80 -3.38
C TYR A 28 3.16 4.83 -4.61
N VAL A 29 2.14 5.69 -4.64
CA VAL A 29 1.40 6.00 -5.88
C VAL A 29 2.35 6.67 -6.88
N ARG A 30 3.10 7.67 -6.42
CA ARG A 30 4.14 8.34 -7.21
C ARG A 30 5.27 7.39 -7.61
N ALA A 31 5.63 6.43 -6.77
CA ALA A 31 6.62 5.42 -7.14
C ALA A 31 6.15 4.56 -8.33
N VAL A 32 4.86 4.21 -8.41
CA VAL A 32 4.32 3.50 -9.58
C VAL A 32 4.33 4.39 -10.83
N GLU A 33 3.97 5.66 -10.69
CA GLU A 33 4.07 6.64 -11.79
C GLU A 33 5.52 6.77 -12.30
N GLU A 34 6.49 6.86 -11.40
CA GLU A 34 7.91 6.92 -11.74
C GLU A 34 8.37 5.65 -12.48
N MET A 35 7.98 4.47 -11.99
CA MET A 35 8.30 3.22 -12.65
C MET A 35 7.61 3.10 -14.02
N ASP A 36 6.38 3.59 -14.19
CA ASP A 36 5.70 3.61 -15.50
C ASP A 36 6.50 4.43 -16.51
N ALA A 37 6.94 5.63 -16.12
CA ALA A 37 7.76 6.48 -16.96
C ALA A 37 9.09 5.80 -17.35
N GLN A 38 9.75 5.14 -16.39
CA GLN A 38 11.00 4.42 -16.62
C GLN A 38 10.83 3.23 -17.57
N LEU A 39 9.80 2.40 -17.38
CA LEU A 39 9.51 1.25 -18.25
C LEU A 39 9.19 1.70 -19.68
N ARG A 40 8.37 2.75 -19.83
CA ARG A 40 8.03 3.29 -21.15
C ARG A 40 9.24 3.87 -21.87
N ALA A 41 10.14 4.55 -21.14
CA ALA A 41 11.41 5.04 -21.70
C ALA A 41 12.34 3.88 -22.15
N ALA A 42 12.25 2.73 -21.49
CA ALA A 42 12.99 1.52 -21.86
C ALA A 42 12.31 0.66 -22.94
N GLY A 43 11.08 1.00 -23.35
CA GLY A 43 10.29 0.16 -24.27
C GLY A 43 9.74 -1.12 -23.62
N GLU A 44 9.69 -1.16 -22.29
CA GLU A 44 9.29 -2.32 -21.50
C GLU A 44 7.79 -2.26 -21.13
N SER A 45 7.19 -3.43 -20.96
CA SER A 45 5.80 -3.55 -20.50
C SER A 45 5.68 -3.46 -18.98
N ALA A 46 4.49 -3.11 -18.49
CA ALA A 46 4.18 -3.19 -17.06
C ALA A 46 4.37 -4.62 -16.51
N PRO A 47 4.82 -4.77 -15.26
CA PRO A 47 5.01 -6.09 -14.66
C PRO A 47 3.66 -6.79 -14.44
N ASP A 48 3.60 -8.11 -14.61
CA ASP A 48 2.39 -8.88 -14.27
C ASP A 48 2.09 -8.87 -12.76
N ILE A 49 3.16 -8.87 -11.95
CA ILE A 49 3.08 -8.98 -10.48
C ILE A 49 4.11 -8.08 -9.82
N ILE A 50 3.70 -7.36 -8.79
CA ILE A 50 4.59 -6.67 -7.83
C ILE A 50 4.46 -7.35 -6.48
N VAL A 51 5.59 -7.71 -5.88
CA VAL A 51 5.67 -8.31 -4.55
C VAL A 51 6.32 -7.33 -3.59
N ALA A 52 5.71 -7.08 -2.44
CA ALA A 52 6.24 -6.17 -1.43
C ALA A 52 6.02 -6.69 0.01
N PRO A 53 6.95 -6.44 0.95
CA PRO A 53 6.73 -6.76 2.36
C PRO A 53 5.60 -5.91 2.95
N THR A 54 4.82 -6.49 3.86
CA THR A 54 3.67 -5.82 4.49
C THR A 54 3.84 -5.75 6.00
N GLY A 55 4.19 -4.55 6.49
CA GLY A 55 4.40 -4.27 7.93
C GLY A 55 3.32 -3.36 8.55
N SER A 56 3.24 -2.10 8.11
CA SER A 56 2.25 -1.11 8.57
C SER A 56 1.12 -0.85 7.56
N GLY A 57 1.31 -1.28 6.30
CA GLY A 57 0.32 -1.26 5.22
C GLY A 57 0.47 -0.11 4.22
N GLY A 58 1.18 0.98 4.55
CA GLY A 58 1.26 2.19 3.70
C GLY A 58 1.83 1.93 2.31
N THR A 59 2.90 1.15 2.22
CA THR A 59 3.50 0.73 0.94
C THR A 59 2.48 0.05 0.04
N LEU A 60 1.78 -0.96 0.55
CA LEU A 60 0.81 -1.71 -0.23
C LEU A 60 -0.37 -0.84 -0.66
N ALA A 61 -0.88 0.01 0.23
CA ALA A 61 -2.01 0.89 -0.10
C ALA A 61 -1.67 1.77 -1.32
N GLY A 62 -0.49 2.42 -1.31
CA GLY A 62 -0.05 3.22 -2.44
C GLY A 62 0.23 2.41 -3.71
N LEU A 63 0.79 1.21 -3.59
CA LEU A 63 0.99 0.32 -4.74
C LEU A 63 -0.34 -0.12 -5.38
N TYR A 64 -1.37 -0.42 -4.58
CA TYR A 64 -2.70 -0.76 -5.10
C TYR A 64 -3.35 0.38 -5.86
N VAL A 65 -3.27 1.60 -5.33
CA VAL A 65 -3.81 2.81 -5.97
C VAL A 65 -3.02 3.14 -7.24
N GLY A 66 -1.68 3.16 -7.15
CA GLY A 66 -0.81 3.41 -8.29
C GLY A 66 -0.98 2.39 -9.41
N ALA A 67 -0.95 1.10 -9.09
CA ALA A 67 -1.13 0.05 -10.09
C ALA A 67 -2.51 0.11 -10.73
N ARG A 68 -3.60 0.36 -9.98
CA ARG A 68 -4.92 0.53 -10.60
C ARG A 68 -4.96 1.67 -11.61
N ARG A 69 -4.16 2.73 -11.40
CA ARG A 69 -4.10 3.91 -12.27
C ARG A 69 -3.22 3.71 -13.50
N TYR A 70 -2.01 3.17 -13.33
CA TYR A 70 -1.02 3.07 -14.40
C TYR A 70 -0.99 1.69 -15.05
N TRP A 71 -1.20 0.63 -14.26
CA TRP A 71 -1.06 -0.76 -14.68
C TRP A 71 -2.25 -1.62 -14.23
N PRO A 72 -3.46 -1.41 -14.78
CA PRO A 72 -4.71 -2.00 -14.26
C PRO A 72 -4.76 -3.55 -14.30
N LYS A 73 -3.83 -4.19 -15.01
CA LYS A 73 -3.68 -5.66 -15.07
C LYS A 73 -2.65 -6.20 -14.08
N THR A 74 -1.78 -5.36 -13.52
CA THR A 74 -0.74 -5.75 -12.58
C THR A 74 -1.34 -6.17 -11.25
N LYS A 75 -0.93 -7.34 -10.75
CA LYS A 75 -1.35 -7.87 -9.46
C LYS A 75 -0.38 -7.43 -8.36
N ILE A 76 -0.90 -7.03 -7.22
CA ILE A 76 -0.09 -6.68 -6.04
C ILE A 76 -0.15 -7.82 -5.03
N ILE A 77 1.00 -8.27 -4.56
CA ILE A 77 1.14 -9.33 -3.55
C ILE A 77 1.90 -8.77 -2.35
N GLY A 78 1.22 -8.70 -1.21
CA GLY A 78 1.85 -8.43 0.08
C GLY A 78 2.45 -9.68 0.69
N VAL A 79 3.59 -9.58 1.37
CA VAL A 79 4.12 -10.64 2.23
C VAL A 79 4.13 -10.14 3.67
N SER A 80 3.24 -10.69 4.50
CA SER A 80 3.14 -10.26 5.90
C SER A 80 4.43 -10.51 6.69
N VAL A 81 4.89 -9.47 7.41
CA VAL A 81 6.03 -9.58 8.33
C VAL A 81 5.66 -9.55 9.81
N SER A 82 4.46 -9.05 10.16
CA SER A 82 4.06 -8.76 11.55
C SER A 82 2.68 -9.32 11.95
N ALA A 83 1.63 -9.06 11.17
CA ALA A 83 0.24 -9.36 11.55
C ALA A 83 -0.47 -10.38 10.63
N LYS A 84 -1.69 -10.78 10.99
CA LYS A 84 -2.52 -11.68 10.17
C LYS A 84 -3.01 -10.99 8.89
N ALA A 85 -3.31 -11.79 7.87
CA ALA A 85 -3.79 -11.31 6.57
C ALA A 85 -5.04 -10.43 6.69
N ASP A 86 -6.08 -10.90 7.39
CA ASP A 86 -7.37 -10.20 7.49
C ASP A 86 -7.25 -8.79 8.10
N TRP A 87 -6.32 -8.63 9.06
CA TRP A 87 -6.02 -7.32 9.65
C TRP A 87 -5.40 -6.37 8.62
N PHE A 88 -4.46 -6.87 7.83
CA PHE A 88 -3.85 -6.10 6.75
C PHE A 88 -4.84 -5.76 5.65
N GLN A 89 -5.66 -6.72 5.24
CA GLN A 89 -6.67 -6.54 4.21
C GLN A 89 -7.60 -5.38 4.54
N THR A 90 -8.19 -5.41 5.74
CA THR A 90 -9.08 -4.35 6.23
C THR A 90 -8.38 -3.00 6.30
N ARG A 91 -7.15 -2.97 6.85
CA ARG A 91 -6.40 -1.72 7.05
C ARG A 91 -5.94 -1.11 5.73
N ILE A 92 -5.46 -1.93 4.81
CA ILE A 92 -4.87 -1.49 3.53
C ILE A 92 -5.98 -1.06 2.57
N SER A 93 -7.11 -1.77 2.52
CA SER A 93 -8.23 -1.38 1.67
C SER A 93 -8.77 0.00 2.06
N ALA A 94 -9.04 0.22 3.35
CA ALA A 94 -9.46 1.53 3.85
C ALA A 94 -8.43 2.64 3.58
N MET A 95 -7.13 2.34 3.72
CA MET A 95 -6.08 3.32 3.44
C MET A 95 -5.94 3.63 1.94
N ALA A 96 -6.21 2.65 1.07
CA ALA A 96 -6.25 2.85 -0.37
C ALA A 96 -7.44 3.72 -0.78
N ASP A 97 -8.62 3.52 -0.18
CA ASP A 97 -9.78 4.39 -0.35
C ASP A 97 -9.45 5.84 0.05
N ASP A 98 -8.84 6.02 1.22
CA ASP A 98 -8.40 7.34 1.69
C ASP A 98 -7.38 7.98 0.75
N CYS A 99 -6.46 7.21 0.17
CA CYS A 99 -5.52 7.70 -0.84
C CYS A 99 -6.24 8.16 -2.11
N ALA A 100 -7.20 7.38 -2.60
CA ALA A 100 -7.96 7.73 -3.79
C ALA A 100 -8.78 9.02 -3.56
N ARG A 101 -9.36 9.19 -2.36
CA ARG A 101 -10.03 10.44 -1.96
C ARG A 101 -9.07 11.64 -1.94
N LEU A 102 -7.84 11.49 -1.47
CA LEU A 102 -6.83 12.57 -1.54
C LEU A 102 -6.42 12.93 -2.98
N LEU A 103 -6.66 12.05 -3.94
CA LEU A 103 -6.40 12.26 -5.36
C LEU A 103 -7.67 12.70 -6.13
N ASP A 104 -8.77 12.98 -5.41
CA ASP A 104 -10.09 13.24 -6.00
C ASP A 104 -10.51 12.16 -7.02
N TRP A 105 -10.17 10.91 -6.74
CA TRP A 105 -10.43 9.78 -7.62
C TRP A 105 -11.48 8.83 -7.02
N ASP A 106 -12.62 8.71 -7.71
CA ASP A 106 -13.73 7.85 -7.29
C ASP A 106 -13.43 6.36 -7.53
N GLN A 107 -12.69 5.77 -6.61
CA GLN A 107 -12.38 4.34 -6.57
C GLN A 107 -12.42 3.81 -5.13
N SER A 108 -12.70 2.52 -5.00
CA SER A 108 -12.70 1.82 -3.72
C SER A 108 -12.07 0.44 -3.83
N TRP A 109 -11.52 -0.05 -2.73
CA TRP A 109 -11.00 -1.39 -2.57
C TRP A 109 -11.74 -2.08 -1.43
N GLN A 110 -12.15 -3.32 -1.66
CA GLN A 110 -12.66 -4.18 -0.62
C GLN A 110 -11.51 -4.97 0.02
N PRO A 111 -11.63 -5.40 1.29
CA PRO A 111 -10.60 -6.21 1.93
C PRO A 111 -10.18 -7.45 1.12
N GLN A 112 -11.14 -8.09 0.43
CA GLN A 112 -10.87 -9.24 -0.45
C GLN A 112 -10.02 -8.93 -1.69
N ASP A 113 -9.93 -7.66 -2.10
CA ASP A 113 -9.08 -7.24 -3.21
C ASP A 113 -7.60 -7.20 -2.81
N ILE A 114 -7.32 -7.13 -1.50
CA ILE A 114 -5.98 -7.04 -0.94
C ILE A 114 -5.41 -8.45 -0.74
N TRP A 115 -4.34 -8.77 -1.45
CA TRP A 115 -3.73 -10.09 -1.41
C TRP A 115 -2.51 -10.08 -0.48
N ILE A 116 -2.61 -10.84 0.61
CA ILE A 116 -1.53 -10.99 1.60
C ILE A 116 -1.08 -12.46 1.62
N GLY A 117 0.08 -12.71 1.04
CA GLY A 117 0.84 -13.94 1.17
C GLY A 117 1.16 -14.23 2.64
N ARG A 118 0.89 -15.48 3.04
CA ARG A 118 1.22 -15.97 4.38
C ARG A 118 2.73 -15.95 4.59
N ARG A 119 3.16 -15.61 5.81
CA ARG A 119 4.55 -15.69 6.28
C ARG A 119 5.15 -17.04 5.83
N LEU A 120 6.23 -17.01 5.07
CA LEU A 120 6.90 -18.21 4.55
C LEU A 120 7.47 -19.05 5.72
N ARG A 121 6.64 -19.91 6.31
CA ARG A 121 7.08 -21.06 7.09
C ARG A 121 7.11 -22.27 6.16
N ARG A 122 8.18 -22.45 5.37
CA ARG A 122 8.51 -23.68 4.59
C ARG A 122 7.34 -24.46 3.93
N GLN A 123 6.21 -23.83 3.60
CA GLN A 123 5.06 -24.49 3.00
C GLN A 123 4.73 -23.82 1.69
N ARG A 124 4.75 -24.65 0.64
CA ARG A 124 4.51 -24.34 -0.77
C ARG A 124 3.26 -23.47 -0.92
N LEU A 125 3.35 -22.46 -1.79
CA LEU A 125 2.21 -21.75 -2.37
C LEU A 125 1.22 -22.79 -2.91
N ARG A 126 0.18 -23.10 -2.13
CA ARG A 126 -0.91 -23.99 -2.52
C ARG A 126 -2.23 -23.26 -2.33
N ARG A 127 -2.48 -22.31 -3.22
CA ARG A 127 -3.82 -22.01 -3.74
C ARG A 127 -3.64 -21.61 -5.20
N PRO A 128 -4.38 -22.21 -6.15
CA PRO A 128 -4.34 -21.77 -7.54
C PRO A 128 -4.90 -20.35 -7.64
N PHE A 129 -4.35 -19.59 -8.58
CA PHE A 129 -4.78 -18.27 -9.00
C PHE A 129 -6.14 -18.31 -9.68
#